data_AF-A0A6G3Z1L8-F1
#
_entry.id   AF-A0A6G3Z1L8-F1
#
_cell.length_a   1.000
_cell.length_b   1.000
_cell.length_c   1.000
_cell.angle_alpha   90.00
_cell.angle_beta   90.00
_cell.angle_gamma   90.00
#
_symmetry.space_group_name_H-M   'P 1'
#
loop_
_entity.id
_entity.type
_entity.pdbx_description
1 polymer ?
#
loop_
_entity_poly.entity_id
_entity_poly.type
_entity_poly.pdbx_seq_one_letter_code
_entity_poly.pdbx_strand_id
1 'polypeptide(L)'
;MFQLFKPNDSLTMVWRNQRLVIDLKQLKQEECLIIKYDQAGNPIALQKFGTDSLRGGSVFGRAESDILPGQKGRVVYDGCSWQAYCQGDRAIYKDQRVLITARISLHLFVMPVEAPFEDLL
;
A
#
# COMPACT_ATOMS: atom_id res chain seq x y z
N MET A 1 -10.01 -6.33 5.12
CA MET A 1 -9.96 -5.17 4.20
C MET A 1 -8.79 -4.27 4.58
N PHE A 2 -8.16 -3.57 3.64
CA PHE A 2 -7.07 -2.61 3.91
C PHE A 2 -7.44 -1.22 3.42
N GLN A 3 -7.01 -0.18 4.14
CA GLN A 3 -7.16 1.20 3.71
C GLN A 3 -5.82 1.93 3.81
N LEU A 4 -5.48 2.69 2.77
CA LEU A 4 -4.28 3.50 2.65
C LEU A 4 -4.60 4.95 3.00
N PHE A 5 -3.76 5.57 3.81
CA PHE A 5 -3.80 6.98 4.15
C PHE A 5 -2.47 7.65 3.80
N LYS A 6 -2.53 8.81 3.16
CA LYS A 6 -1.41 9.65 2.72
C LYS A 6 -1.22 10.85 3.66
N PRO A 7 -0.12 11.61 3.49
CA PRO A 7 0.04 12.87 4.20
C PRO A 7 -1.15 13.79 3.89
N ASN A 8 -1.63 14.49 4.93
CA ASN A 8 -2.79 15.39 4.90
C ASN A 8 -4.17 14.73 4.81
N ASP A 9 -4.27 13.40 4.71
CA ASP A 9 -5.54 12.72 4.96
C ASP A 9 -5.98 12.95 6.41
N SER A 10 -7.28 12.81 6.67
CA SER A 10 -7.83 12.89 8.02
C SER A 10 -8.24 11.50 8.50
N LEU A 11 -7.62 11.04 9.59
CA LEU A 11 -7.94 9.76 10.21
C LEU A 11 -8.34 9.95 11.68
N THR A 12 -9.59 9.62 11.97
CA THR A 12 -10.08 9.47 13.34
C THR A 12 -10.66 8.08 13.47
N MET A 13 -10.19 7.32 14.45
CA MET A 13 -10.70 5.98 14.76
C MET A 13 -11.23 5.95 16.18
N VAL A 14 -12.38 5.33 16.37
CA VAL A 14 -12.97 5.08 17.69
C VAL A 14 -13.01 3.59 17.91
N TRP A 15 -12.40 3.12 18.99
CA TRP A 15 -12.40 1.71 19.38
C TRP A 15 -12.68 1.60 20.88
N ARG A 16 -13.73 0.84 21.25
CA ARG A 16 -14.14 0.60 22.65
C ARG A 16 -14.23 1.88 23.50
N ASN A 17 -14.89 2.91 22.98
CA ASN A 17 -15.04 4.24 23.59
C ASN A 17 -13.73 5.03 23.77
N GLN A 18 -12.62 4.57 23.19
CA GLN A 18 -11.36 5.30 23.09
C GLN A 18 -11.17 5.82 21.68
N ARG A 19 -10.61 7.02 21.54
CA ARG A 19 -10.33 7.63 20.25
C ARG A 19 -8.83 7.51 19.96
N LEU A 20 -8.47 6.76 18.93
CA LEU A 20 -7.14 6.84 18.33
C LEU A 20 -7.15 7.97 17.30
N VAL A 21 -6.41 9.03 17.60
CA VAL A 21 -6.18 10.14 16.66
C VAL A 21 -4.76 10.01 16.14
N ILE A 22 -4.63 10.02 14.81
CA ILE A 22 -3.33 9.93 14.14
C ILE A 22 -3.17 11.21 13.34
N ASP A 23 -2.18 12.02 13.71
CA ASP A 23 -1.85 13.22 12.95
C ASP A 23 -1.05 12.83 11.70
N LEU A 24 -1.77 12.59 10.61
CA LEU A 24 -1.18 12.21 9.32
C LEU A 24 -0.40 13.37 8.66
N LYS A 25 -0.47 14.60 9.19
CA LYS A 25 0.39 15.70 8.72
C LYS A 25 1.86 15.48 9.07
N GLN A 26 2.14 14.59 10.03
CA GLN A 26 3.50 14.21 10.40
C GLN A 26 4.10 13.14 9.46
N LEU A 27 3.32 12.60 8.52
CA LEU A 27 3.85 11.73 7.48
C LEU A 27 4.64 12.57 6.47
N LYS A 28 5.85 12.13 6.11
CA LYS A 28 6.60 12.70 4.98
C LYS A 28 5.86 12.42 3.68
N GLN A 29 6.17 13.16 2.62
CA GLN A 29 5.50 13.08 1.31
C GLN A 29 5.45 11.65 0.70
N GLU A 30 6.46 10.83 0.98
CA GLU A 30 6.57 9.44 0.50
C GLU A 30 6.11 8.39 1.52
N GLU A 31 5.64 8.82 2.69
CA GLU A 31 5.14 7.94 3.72
C GLU A 31 3.63 7.75 3.57
N CYS A 32 3.15 6.58 3.97
CA CYS A 32 1.74 6.29 4.04
C CYS A 32 1.44 5.44 5.27
N LEU A 33 0.18 5.36 5.63
CA LEU A 33 -0.29 4.54 6.73
C LEU A 33 -1.30 3.55 6.17
N ILE A 34 -1.09 2.26 6.42
CA ILE A 34 -2.06 1.24 6.06
C ILE A 34 -2.71 0.72 7.33
N ILE A 35 -4.03 0.63 7.29
CA ILE A 35 -4.82 0.02 8.35
C ILE A 35 -5.48 -1.23 7.80
N LYS A 36 -5.31 -2.33 8.54
CA LYS A 36 -6.00 -3.58 8.28
C LYS A 36 -7.23 -3.65 9.18
N TYR A 37 -8.34 -4.04 8.58
CA TYR A 37 -9.61 -4.28 9.26
C TYR A 37 -10.01 -5.75 9.18
N ASP A 38 -10.68 -6.23 10.23
CA ASP A 38 -11.41 -7.50 10.21
C ASP A 38 -12.67 -7.43 9.32
N GLN A 39 -13.44 -8.51 9.27
CA GLN A 39 -14.68 -8.59 8.48
C GLN A 39 -15.81 -7.70 9.03
N ALA A 40 -15.76 -7.33 10.32
CA ALA A 40 -16.73 -6.46 10.96
C ALA A 40 -16.34 -4.96 10.86
N GLY A 41 -15.23 -4.64 10.18
CA GLY A 41 -14.74 -3.28 10.04
C GLY A 41 -13.96 -2.76 11.26
N ASN A 42 -13.58 -3.64 12.20
CA ASN A 42 -12.72 -3.24 13.31
C ASN A 42 -11.26 -3.20 12.86
N PRO A 43 -10.49 -2.18 13.25
CA PRO A 43 -9.06 -2.16 12.99
C PRO A 43 -8.34 -3.24 13.79
N ILE A 44 -7.48 -4.01 13.12
CA ILE A 44 -6.72 -5.11 13.73
C ILE A 44 -5.21 -4.94 13.56
N ALA A 45 -4.75 -4.10 12.63
CA ALA A 45 -3.35 -3.74 12.51
C ALA A 45 -3.22 -2.34 11.91
N LEU A 46 -2.16 -1.64 12.32
CA LEU A 46 -1.73 -0.38 11.76
C LEU A 46 -0.25 -0.48 11.44
N GLN A 47 0.12 -0.02 10.25
CA GLN A 47 1.51 0.00 9.83
C GLN A 47 1.81 1.28 9.08
N LYS A 48 2.82 2.01 9.56
CA LYS A 48 3.43 3.10 8.82
C LYS A 48 4.36 2.50 7.76
N PHE A 49 4.20 2.98 6.54
CA PHE A 49 4.97 2.67 5.36
C PHE A 49 5.65 3.94 4.86
N GLY A 50 6.76 3.78 4.14
CA GLY A 50 7.73 4.86 3.99
C GLY A 50 8.62 4.91 5.22
N THR A 51 9.72 4.19 5.09
CA THR A 51 10.89 4.37 5.92
C THR A 51 12.06 4.39 4.94
N ASP A 52 13.18 4.96 5.35
CA ASP A 52 14.39 5.25 4.55
C ASP A 52 15.02 4.05 3.76
N SER A 53 14.33 2.91 3.68
CA SER A 53 14.67 1.70 2.92
C SER A 53 14.35 1.80 1.41
N LEU A 54 13.52 2.75 0.99
CA LEU A 54 13.28 3.10 -0.41
C LEU A 54 13.84 4.52 -0.65
N ARG A 55 15.16 4.70 -0.60
CA ARG A 55 15.76 6.04 -0.81
C ARG A 55 15.31 6.65 -2.15
N GLY A 56 14.38 7.61 -2.11
CA GLY A 56 14.01 8.49 -3.23
C GLY A 56 13.20 7.86 -4.37
N GLY A 57 12.58 6.69 -4.15
CA GLY A 57 11.82 5.97 -5.17
C GLY A 57 10.30 6.12 -5.01
N SER A 58 9.57 6.11 -6.12
CA SER A 58 8.10 6.10 -6.14
C SER A 58 7.52 4.98 -5.27
N VAL A 59 6.54 5.23 -4.40
CA VAL A 59 5.85 4.11 -3.69
C VAL A 59 4.97 3.25 -4.62
N PHE A 60 4.92 3.58 -5.91
CA PHE A 60 4.15 2.87 -6.92
C PHE A 60 5.03 2.18 -7.96
N GLY A 61 4.55 1.02 -8.44
CA GLY A 61 5.06 0.31 -9.60
C GLY A 61 3.94 -0.07 -10.57
N ARG A 62 4.30 -0.83 -11.61
CA ARG A 62 3.35 -1.39 -12.58
C ARG A 62 3.59 -2.88 -12.77
N ALA A 63 2.53 -3.68 -12.72
CA ALA A 63 2.62 -5.12 -12.93
C ALA A 63 3.01 -5.45 -14.38
N GLU A 64 3.94 -6.37 -14.58
CA GLU A 64 4.33 -6.89 -15.91
C GLU A 64 3.57 -8.18 -16.26
N SER A 65 3.02 -8.85 -15.25
CA SER A 65 2.26 -10.07 -15.35
C SER A 65 1.09 -10.03 -14.37
N ASP A 66 0.10 -10.90 -14.58
CA ASP A 66 -0.89 -11.17 -13.56
C ASP A 66 -0.20 -11.74 -12.30
N ILE A 67 -0.67 -11.33 -11.13
CA ILE A 67 -0.20 -11.77 -9.82
C ILE A 67 -1.42 -12.07 -8.96
N LEU A 68 -1.73 -13.36 -8.79
CA LEU A 68 -2.84 -13.79 -7.93
C LEU A 68 -2.49 -13.55 -6.44
N PRO A 69 -3.50 -13.46 -5.55
CA PRO A 69 -3.29 -13.33 -4.12
C PRO A 69 -2.32 -14.39 -3.56
N GLY A 70 -1.30 -13.95 -2.81
CA GLY A 70 -0.29 -14.85 -2.25
C GLY A 70 0.64 -15.52 -3.27
N GLN A 71 0.64 -15.07 -4.53
CA GLN A 71 1.55 -15.56 -5.56
C GLN A 71 2.64 -14.54 -5.91
N LYS A 72 3.67 -15.05 -6.60
CA LYS A 72 4.76 -14.25 -7.17
C LYS A 72 4.43 -13.83 -8.61
N GLY A 73 4.86 -12.64 -8.98
CA GLY A 73 4.90 -12.16 -10.35
C GLY A 73 6.01 -11.14 -10.55
N ARG A 74 5.87 -10.28 -11.57
CA ARG A 74 6.83 -9.21 -11.81
C ARG A 74 6.19 -7.83 -11.87
N VAL A 75 6.93 -6.85 -11.37
CA VAL A 75 6.54 -5.45 -11.32
C VAL A 75 7.71 -4.59 -11.78
N VAL A 76 7.46 -3.62 -12.64
CA VAL A 76 8.38 -2.52 -12.89
C VAL A 76 8.29 -1.54 -11.72
N TYR A 77 9.41 -1.33 -11.04
CA TYR A 77 9.57 -0.38 -9.96
C TYR A 77 10.95 0.28 -10.09
N ASP A 78 10.96 1.62 -10.09
CA ASP A 78 12.18 2.43 -10.26
C ASP A 78 12.95 2.07 -11.54
N GLY A 79 12.21 1.94 -12.65
CA GLY A 79 12.75 1.58 -13.97
C GLY A 79 13.24 0.13 -14.10
N CYS A 80 13.24 -0.66 -13.03
CA CYS A 80 13.72 -2.04 -13.01
C CYS A 80 12.57 -3.04 -12.88
N SER A 81 12.72 -4.22 -13.48
CA SER A 81 11.81 -5.35 -13.26
C SER A 81 12.20 -6.10 -11.99
N TRP A 82 11.26 -6.24 -11.07
CA TRP A 82 11.45 -6.91 -9.77
C TRP A 82 10.56 -8.13 -9.65
N GLN A 83 11.01 -9.14 -8.89
CA GLN A 83 10.08 -10.14 -8.36
C GLN A 83 9.19 -9.48 -7.30
N ALA A 84 7.88 -9.70 -7.41
CA ALA A 84 6.89 -9.12 -6.53
C ALA A 84 5.95 -10.18 -5.98
N TYR A 85 5.53 -10.03 -4.72
CA TYR A 85 4.58 -10.91 -4.02
C TYR A 85 3.30 -10.13 -3.74
N CYS A 86 2.14 -10.64 -4.18
CA CYS A 86 0.86 -10.00 -3.85
C CYS A 86 0.49 -10.28 -2.39
N GLN A 87 0.52 -9.25 -1.55
CA GLN A 87 0.06 -9.31 -0.14
C GLN A 87 -1.44 -9.02 0.02
N GLY A 88 -2.08 -8.51 -1.02
CA GLY A 88 -3.52 -8.27 -1.03
C GLY A 88 -4.34 -9.55 -1.15
N ASP A 89 -5.64 -9.42 -0.91
CA ASP A 89 -6.66 -10.46 -1.11
C ASP A 89 -7.25 -10.47 -2.54
N ARG A 90 -6.82 -9.52 -3.38
CA ARG A 90 -7.25 -9.39 -4.78
C ARG A 90 -6.09 -9.62 -5.74
N ALA A 91 -6.43 -10.14 -6.92
CA ALA A 91 -5.47 -10.28 -8.00
C ALA A 91 -5.00 -8.90 -8.49
N ILE A 92 -3.74 -8.86 -8.91
CA ILE A 92 -3.15 -7.75 -9.65
C ILE A 92 -3.07 -8.21 -11.10
N TYR A 93 -3.68 -7.47 -12.02
CA TYR A 93 -3.59 -7.78 -13.44
C TYR A 93 -2.39 -7.11 -14.09
N LYS A 94 -1.93 -7.66 -15.21
CA LYS A 94 -0.90 -7.03 -16.03
C LYS A 94 -1.22 -5.55 -16.30
N ASP A 95 -0.19 -4.72 -16.29
CA ASP A 95 -0.22 -3.28 -16.47
C ASP A 95 -0.96 -2.49 -15.37
N GLN A 96 -1.53 -3.18 -14.37
CA GLN A 96 -2.15 -2.53 -13.22
C GLN A 96 -1.09 -1.83 -12.37
N ARG A 97 -1.43 -0.63 -11.90
CA ARG A 97 -0.65 0.11 -10.90
C ARG A 97 -0.71 -0.61 -9.55
N VAL A 98 0.45 -0.74 -8.92
CA VAL A 98 0.59 -1.40 -7.61
C VAL A 98 1.25 -0.47 -6.60
N LEU A 99 0.90 -0.64 -5.34
CA LEU A 99 1.61 -0.02 -4.22
C LEU A 99 2.71 -0.96 -3.77
N ILE A 100 3.94 -0.46 -3.68
CA ILE A 100 5.07 -1.18 -3.08
C ILE A 100 4.98 -1.00 -1.57
N THR A 101 4.64 -2.07 -0.86
CA THR A 101 4.45 -2.03 0.60
C THR A 101 5.74 -2.41 1.32
N ALA A 102 6.56 -3.29 0.76
CA ALA A 102 7.88 -3.56 1.32
C ALA A 102 8.86 -3.99 0.25
N ARG A 103 10.15 -3.84 0.56
CA ARG A 103 11.24 -4.51 -0.14
C ARG A 103 12.01 -5.32 0.88
N ILE A 104 12.02 -6.64 0.71
CA ILE A 104 12.80 -7.55 1.56
C ILE A 104 13.75 -8.30 0.65
N SER A 105 15.04 -8.03 0.79
CA SER A 105 16.09 -8.56 -0.09
C SER A 105 15.80 -8.23 -1.57
N LEU A 106 15.64 -9.25 -2.42
CA LEU A 106 15.37 -9.16 -3.86
C LEU A 106 13.88 -9.23 -4.23
N HIS A 107 12.99 -9.22 -3.24
CA HIS A 107 11.55 -9.29 -3.48
C HIS A 107 10.86 -8.00 -3.05
N LEU A 108 9.93 -7.55 -3.88
CA LEU A 108 8.93 -6.56 -3.52
C LEU A 108 7.69 -7.25 -2.97
N PHE A 109 7.06 -6.62 -2.00
CA PHE A 109 5.72 -6.94 -1.57
C PHE A 109 4.81 -5.84 -2.07
N VAL A 110 3.72 -6.24 -2.70
CA VAL A 110 2.85 -5.33 -3.44
C VAL A 110 1.39 -5.57 -3.14
N MET A 111 0.59 -4.51 -3.26
CA MET A 111 -0.85 -4.58 -3.20
C MET A 111 -1.45 -3.91 -4.44
N PRO A 112 -2.60 -4.40 -4.95
CA PRO A 112 -3.32 -3.69 -6.00
C PRO A 112 -3.72 -2.31 -5.49
N VAL A 113 -3.52 -1.28 -6.32
CA VAL A 113 -4.18 0.01 -6.10
C VAL A 113 -5.61 -0.15 -6.61
N GLU A 114 -6.59 0.12 -5.76
CA GLU A 114 -7.97 0.30 -6.22
C GLU A 114 -8.01 1.58 -7.09
N ALA A 115 -8.51 1.50 -8.33
CA ALA A 115 -8.99 2.71 -9.00
C ALA A 115 -10.16 3.27 -8.17
N PRO A 116 -10.28 4.59 -7.90
CA PRO A 116 -10.34 5.62 -8.97
C PRO A 116 -9.87 7.05 -8.56
N PHE A 117 -8.86 7.68 -9.20
CA PHE A 117 -8.59 9.12 -8.95
C PHE A 117 -7.87 9.86 -10.11
N GLU A 118 -8.11 9.51 -11.37
CA GLU A 118 -7.66 10.34 -12.51
C GLU A 118 -8.82 11.02 -13.28
N ASP A 119 -10.08 10.87 -12.84
CA ASP A 119 -11.24 11.56 -13.46
C ASP A 119 -11.64 12.89 -12.76
N LEU A 120 -10.69 13.57 -12.12
CA LEU A 120 -10.90 14.93 -11.55
C LEU A 120 -9.88 15.94 -12.10
N LEU A 121 -9.65 15.88 -13.41
CA LEU A 121 -9.08 16.99 -14.18
C LEU A 121 -10.19 17.78 -14.87
#